data_AF-A0A4Q2FL45-F1
#
_entry.id   AF-A0A4Q2FL45-F1
#
_cell.length_a   1.000
_cell.length_b   1.000
_cell.length_c   1.000
_cell.angle_alpha   90.00
_cell.angle_beta   90.00
_cell.angle_gamma   90.00
#
_symmetry.space_group_name_H-M   'P 1'
#
loop_
_entity.id
_entity.type
_entity.pdbx_description
1 polymer ?
#
loop_
_entity_poly.entity_id
_entity_poly.type
_entity_poly.pdbx_seq_one_letter_code
_entity_poly.pdbx_strand_id
1 'polypeptide(L)'
;IMNEWVRAYKFGFSKGEIERAVAENISGYENYLEKLNEISHKDVIGMVKDDYLNHEVIADPKAEFEMVKSILKNVDTKILQEQIRKLYTAQNRVVAVTGVENENNLTQEKAFDIIQKAENDASLQPYV
;
A
#
# COMPACT_ATOMS: atom_id res chain seq x y z
N ILE A 1 -10.73 10.47 -3.94
CA ILE A 1 -9.33 10.15 -3.56
C ILE A 1 -8.98 10.73 -2.19
N MET A 2 -8.96 12.06 -1.99
CA MET A 2 -8.56 12.61 -0.67
C MET A 2 -9.43 12.16 0.50
N ASN A 3 -10.75 12.04 0.33
CA ASN A 3 -11.62 11.51 1.38
C ASN A 3 -11.24 10.07 1.79
N GLU A 4 -10.73 9.25 0.85
CA GLU A 4 -10.32 7.87 1.14
C GLU A 4 -9.01 7.81 1.93
N TRP A 5 -8.05 8.68 1.59
CA TRP A 5 -6.85 8.88 2.41
C TRP A 5 -7.22 9.30 3.84
N VAL A 6 -8.14 10.26 3.97
CA VAL A 6 -8.58 10.74 5.28
C VAL A 6 -9.36 9.68 6.05
N ARG A 7 -10.20 8.85 5.38
CA ARG A 7 -10.85 7.71 6.04
C ARG A 7 -9.82 6.72 6.59
N ALA A 8 -8.84 6.31 5.79
CA ALA A 8 -7.81 5.38 6.23
C ALA A 8 -6.99 5.98 7.40
N TYR A 9 -6.66 7.28 7.34
CA TYR A 9 -6.00 7.99 8.43
C TYR A 9 -6.85 8.07 9.73
N LYS A 10 -8.13 8.44 9.61
CA LYS A 10 -9.04 8.67 10.75
C LYS A 10 -9.55 7.37 11.37
N PHE A 11 -9.79 6.34 10.56
CA PHE A 11 -10.53 5.15 10.96
C PHE A 11 -9.81 3.82 10.70
N GLY A 12 -8.74 3.81 9.89
CA GLY A 12 -8.09 2.57 9.47
C GLY A 12 -8.90 1.82 8.41
N PHE A 13 -8.66 0.52 8.33
CA PHE A 13 -9.35 -0.39 7.41
C PHE A 13 -10.30 -1.31 8.17
N SER A 14 -11.36 -1.77 7.51
CA SER A 14 -12.27 -2.75 8.08
C SER A 14 -11.59 -4.12 8.22
N LYS A 15 -12.10 -4.95 9.14
CA LYS A 15 -11.58 -6.31 9.32
C LYS A 15 -11.68 -7.12 8.02
N GLY A 16 -12.80 -7.00 7.30
CA GLY A 16 -13.01 -7.73 6.04
C GLY A 16 -12.09 -7.25 4.90
N GLU A 17 -11.69 -5.98 4.89
CA GLU A 17 -10.67 -5.47 3.96
C GLU A 17 -9.30 -6.09 4.24
N ILE A 18 -8.90 -6.13 5.51
CA ILE A 18 -7.61 -6.70 5.93
C ILE A 18 -7.59 -8.20 5.65
N GLU A 19 -8.64 -8.95 6.04
CA GLU A 19 -8.71 -10.39 5.82
C GLU A 19 -8.64 -10.75 4.33
N ARG A 20 -9.32 -9.99 3.46
CA ARG A 20 -9.25 -10.18 2.01
C ARG A 20 -7.85 -9.90 1.47
N ALA A 21 -7.23 -8.78 1.85
CA ALA A 21 -5.87 -8.44 1.42
C ALA A 21 -4.84 -9.48 1.89
N VAL A 22 -4.99 -10.01 3.11
CA VAL A 22 -4.16 -11.09 3.64
C VAL A 22 -4.35 -12.37 2.83
N ALA A 23 -5.59 -12.76 2.53
CA ALA A 23 -5.88 -13.94 1.72
C ALA A 23 -5.31 -13.84 0.30
N GLU A 24 -5.45 -12.66 -0.33
CA GLU A 24 -4.87 -12.38 -1.66
C GLU A 24 -3.34 -12.46 -1.64
N ASN A 25 -2.68 -11.92 -0.61
CA ASN A 25 -1.22 -12.02 -0.46
C ASN A 25 -0.78 -13.47 -0.26
N ILE A 26 -1.46 -14.22 0.62
CA ILE A 26 -1.16 -15.63 0.86
C ILE A 26 -1.30 -16.44 -0.43
N SER A 27 -2.41 -16.27 -1.14
CA SER A 27 -2.64 -16.97 -2.41
C SER A 27 -1.60 -16.59 -3.48
N GLY A 28 -1.18 -15.32 -3.53
CA GLY A 28 -0.10 -14.88 -4.43
C GLY A 28 1.21 -15.64 -4.19
N TYR A 29 1.61 -15.79 -2.93
CA TYR A 29 2.80 -16.56 -2.55
C TYR A 29 2.65 -18.06 -2.82
N GLU A 30 1.49 -18.65 -2.53
CA GLU A 30 1.23 -20.07 -2.83
C GLU A 30 1.41 -20.36 -4.33
N ASN A 31 0.81 -19.52 -5.18
CA ASN A 31 0.95 -19.62 -6.63
C ASN A 31 2.41 -19.44 -7.09
N TYR A 32 3.16 -18.53 -6.47
CA TYR A 32 4.58 -18.34 -6.75
C TYR A 32 5.40 -19.58 -6.41
N LEU A 33 5.16 -20.20 -5.25
CA LEU A 33 5.87 -21.40 -4.82
C LEU A 33 5.55 -22.62 -5.68
N GLU A 34 4.30 -22.78 -6.13
CA GLU A 34 3.91 -23.86 -7.05
C GLU A 34 4.63 -23.77 -8.39
N LYS A 35 4.87 -22.53 -8.86
CA LYS A 35 5.47 -22.26 -10.18
C LYS A 35 6.96 -21.95 -10.11
N LEU A 36 7.62 -22.17 -8.98
CA LEU A 36 9.01 -21.76 -8.76
C LEU A 36 9.96 -22.29 -9.86
N ASN A 37 9.73 -23.53 -10.32
CA ASN A 37 10.53 -24.17 -11.38
C ASN A 37 10.12 -23.75 -12.81
N GLU A 38 9.06 -22.98 -12.97
CA GLU A 38 8.56 -22.45 -14.25
C GLU A 38 9.02 -21.01 -14.50
N ILE A 39 9.61 -20.35 -13.50
CA ILE A 39 10.10 -18.99 -13.59
C ILE A 39 11.31 -18.94 -14.53
N SER A 40 11.35 -17.94 -15.41
CA SER A 40 12.44 -17.82 -16.37
C SER A 40 13.76 -17.50 -15.66
N HIS A 41 14.88 -17.99 -16.20
CA HIS A 41 16.21 -17.64 -15.67
C HIS A 41 16.46 -16.13 -15.67
N LYS A 42 15.88 -15.39 -16.62
CA LYS A 42 15.98 -13.92 -16.66
C LYS A 42 15.33 -13.30 -15.44
N ASP A 43 14.15 -13.78 -15.04
CA ASP A 43 13.43 -13.25 -13.89
C ASP A 43 14.16 -13.60 -12.59
N VAL A 44 14.70 -14.83 -12.47
CA VAL A 44 15.51 -15.24 -11.31
C VAL A 44 16.75 -14.36 -11.15
N ILE A 45 17.49 -14.11 -12.24
CA ILE A 45 18.65 -13.21 -12.21
C ILE A 45 18.22 -11.78 -11.89
N GLY A 46 17.05 -11.36 -12.38
CA GLY A 46 16.44 -10.07 -12.05
C GLY A 46 16.23 -9.90 -10.55
N MET A 47 15.54 -10.87 -9.92
CA MET A 47 15.28 -10.90 -8.48
C MET A 47 16.58 -10.83 -7.67
N VAL A 48 17.55 -11.71 -7.94
CA VAL A 48 18.84 -11.72 -7.23
C VAL A 48 19.60 -10.39 -7.36
N LYS A 49 19.59 -9.81 -8.56
CA LYS A 49 20.26 -8.54 -8.81
C LYS A 49 19.55 -7.39 -8.08
N ASP A 50 18.22 -7.38 -8.05
CA ASP A 50 17.44 -6.35 -7.36
C ASP A 50 17.67 -6.46 -5.82
N ASP A 51 17.63 -7.67 -5.26
CA ASP A 51 17.94 -7.91 -3.84
C ASP A 51 19.34 -7.37 -3.47
N TYR A 52 20.35 -7.68 -4.29
CA TYR A 52 21.71 -7.20 -4.10
C TYR A 52 21.81 -5.67 -4.13
N LEU A 53 21.15 -5.03 -5.10
CA LEU A 53 21.18 -3.57 -5.28
C LEU A 53 20.43 -2.84 -4.17
N ASN A 54 19.38 -3.45 -3.61
CA ASN A 54 18.57 -2.88 -2.52
C ASN A 54 19.12 -3.23 -1.13
N HIS A 55 20.22 -3.99 -1.05
CA HIS A 55 20.77 -4.52 0.20
C HIS A 55 19.79 -5.41 0.98
N GLU A 56 18.98 -6.17 0.25
CA GLU A 56 18.03 -7.14 0.77
C GLU A 56 18.67 -8.54 0.88
N VAL A 57 18.09 -9.39 1.73
CA VAL A 57 18.55 -10.78 1.89
C VAL A 57 17.97 -11.60 0.75
N ILE A 58 18.82 -12.26 -0.03
CA ILE A 58 18.40 -13.28 -1.00
C ILE A 58 17.91 -14.50 -0.19
N ALA A 59 16.60 -14.57 0.03
CA ALA A 59 15.98 -15.53 0.93
C ALA A 59 15.59 -16.84 0.22
N ASP A 60 15.44 -17.92 0.99
CA ASP A 60 14.71 -19.09 0.53
C ASP A 60 13.21 -18.74 0.40
N PRO A 61 12.58 -18.93 -0.77
CA PRO A 61 11.18 -18.58 -1.00
C PRO A 61 10.19 -19.15 0.02
N LYS A 62 10.42 -20.37 0.50
CA LYS A 62 9.52 -21.02 1.46
C LYS A 62 9.70 -20.42 2.85
N ALA A 63 10.94 -20.20 3.27
CA ALA A 63 11.23 -19.55 4.55
C ALA A 63 10.66 -18.12 4.60
N GLU A 64 10.80 -17.35 3.52
CA GLU A 64 10.19 -16.04 3.39
C GLU A 64 8.67 -16.10 3.51
N PHE A 65 8.02 -17.04 2.82
CA PHE A 65 6.57 -17.18 2.91
C PHE A 65 6.07 -17.52 4.33
N GLU A 66 6.77 -18.39 5.06
CA GLU A 66 6.43 -18.67 6.47
C GLU A 66 6.55 -17.41 7.34
N MET A 67 7.59 -16.61 7.13
CA MET A 67 7.75 -15.32 7.82
C MET A 67 6.61 -14.36 7.48
N VAL A 68 6.28 -14.21 6.19
CA VAL A 68 5.19 -13.34 5.72
C VAL A 68 3.86 -13.76 6.33
N LYS A 69 3.52 -15.05 6.33
CA LYS A 69 2.30 -15.57 6.98
C LYS A 69 2.25 -15.22 8.47
N SER A 70 3.37 -15.36 9.17
CA SER A 70 3.47 -15.02 10.59
C SER A 70 3.23 -13.53 10.84
N ILE A 71 3.79 -12.66 10.00
CA ILE A 71 3.59 -11.21 10.08
C ILE A 71 2.12 -10.87 9.80
N LEU A 72 1.58 -11.33 8.67
CA LEU A 72 0.22 -11.01 8.22
C LEU A 72 -0.86 -11.46 9.21
N LYS A 73 -0.63 -12.58 9.93
CA LYS A 73 -1.55 -13.07 10.98
C LYS A 73 -1.71 -12.08 12.14
N ASN A 74 -0.70 -11.25 12.39
CA ASN A 74 -0.71 -10.29 13.49
C ASN A 74 -1.09 -8.87 13.05
N VAL A 75 -1.38 -8.64 11.75
CA VAL A 75 -1.81 -7.34 11.25
C VAL A 75 -3.26 -7.09 11.63
N ASP A 76 -3.53 -5.92 12.20
CA ASP A 76 -4.88 -5.45 12.49
C ASP A 76 -5.07 -3.98 12.06
N THR A 77 -6.30 -3.51 12.19
CA THR A 77 -6.68 -2.14 11.80
C THR A 77 -5.87 -1.08 12.55
N LYS A 78 -5.55 -1.32 13.82
CA LYS A 78 -4.82 -0.37 14.66
C LYS A 78 -3.39 -0.24 14.18
N ILE A 79 -2.70 -1.35 13.94
CA ILE A 79 -1.32 -1.36 13.44
C ILE A 79 -1.23 -0.61 12.11
N LEU A 80 -2.11 -0.91 11.16
CA LEU A 80 -2.09 -0.27 9.85
C LEU A 80 -2.42 1.22 9.92
N GLN A 81 -3.42 1.58 10.73
CA GLN A 81 -3.79 2.97 10.94
C GLN A 81 -2.64 3.77 11.55
N GLU A 82 -1.93 3.21 12.54
CA GLU A 82 -0.76 3.84 13.14
C GLU A 82 0.34 4.10 12.11
N GLN A 83 0.56 3.19 11.15
CA GLN A 83 1.52 3.42 10.07
C GLN A 83 1.05 4.53 9.12
N ILE A 84 -0.22 4.54 8.72
CA ILE A 84 -0.77 5.61 7.87
C ILE A 84 -0.60 6.98 8.55
N ARG A 85 -0.87 7.07 9.85
CA ARG A 85 -0.71 8.32 10.61
C ARG A 85 0.74 8.83 10.64
N LYS A 86 1.73 7.93 10.60
CA LYS A 86 3.14 8.31 10.51
C LYS A 86 3.54 8.78 9.11
N LEU A 87 2.96 8.18 8.06
CA LEU A 87 3.28 8.50 6.67
C LEU A 87 2.59 9.79 6.19
N TYR A 88 1.33 9.99 6.59
CA TYR A 88 0.51 11.12 6.16
C TYR A 88 0.68 12.31 7.11
N THR A 89 1.71 13.12 6.88
CA THR A 89 1.99 14.35 7.64
C THR A 89 1.80 15.59 6.78
N ALA A 90 1.66 16.76 7.42
CA ALA A 90 1.47 18.00 6.67
C ALA A 90 2.65 18.32 5.73
N GLN A 91 3.85 17.86 6.07
CA GLN A 91 5.11 18.12 5.39
C GLN A 91 5.54 17.03 4.40
N ASN A 92 4.92 15.84 4.44
CA ASN A 92 5.28 14.70 3.59
C ASN A 92 4.16 14.37 2.58
N ARG A 93 3.89 15.27 1.64
CA ARG A 93 2.82 15.12 0.64
C ARG A 93 3.23 15.72 -0.70
N VAL A 94 2.91 15.02 -1.77
CA VAL A 94 3.07 15.49 -3.16
C VAL A 94 1.75 15.33 -3.88
N VAL A 95 1.33 16.37 -4.61
CA VAL A 95 0.17 16.32 -5.52
C VAL A 95 0.70 16.33 -6.94
N ALA A 96 0.61 15.20 -7.62
CA ALA A 96 0.91 15.09 -9.04
C ALA A 96 -0.38 15.35 -9.85
N VAL A 97 -0.31 16.25 -10.82
CA VAL A 97 -1.44 16.58 -11.70
C VAL A 97 -1.06 16.28 -13.13
N THR A 98 -1.73 15.30 -13.73
CA THR A 98 -1.68 15.07 -15.18
C THR A 98 -2.81 15.87 -15.82
N GLY A 99 -2.45 16.98 -16.46
CA GLY A 99 -3.41 17.86 -17.12
C GLY A 99 -3.60 17.56 -18.60
N VAL A 100 -4.60 18.20 -19.18
CA VAL A 100 -4.81 18.26 -20.63
C VAL A 100 -4.42 19.66 -21.12
N GLU A 101 -3.69 19.72 -22.24
CA GLU A 101 -3.26 20.99 -22.82
C GLU A 101 -4.48 21.86 -23.18
N ASN A 102 -4.39 23.17 -22.91
CA ASN A 102 -5.45 24.16 -23.11
C ASN A 102 -6.73 23.98 -22.28
N GLU A 103 -6.76 23.02 -21.35
CA GLU A 103 -7.88 22.83 -20.42
C GLU A 103 -7.60 23.47 -19.04
N ASN A 104 -8.68 23.67 -18.28
CA ASN A 104 -8.60 24.20 -16.92
C ASN A 104 -8.17 23.10 -15.94
N ASN A 105 -6.86 22.87 -15.87
CA ASN A 105 -6.24 21.88 -15.00
C ASN A 105 -6.31 22.27 -13.51
N LEU A 106 -6.11 21.30 -12.63
CA LEU A 106 -6.11 21.53 -11.18
C LEU A 106 -4.97 22.48 -10.80
N THR A 107 -5.32 23.62 -10.19
CA THR A 107 -4.34 24.57 -9.65
C THR A 107 -3.89 24.12 -8.25
N GLN A 108 -2.73 24.63 -7.83
CA GLN A 108 -2.21 24.38 -6.47
C GLN A 108 -3.20 24.81 -5.38
N GLU A 109 -3.79 26.00 -5.51
CA GLU A 109 -4.78 26.52 -4.55
C GLU A 109 -5.98 25.58 -4.41
N LYS A 110 -6.54 25.14 -5.55
CA LYS A 110 -7.65 24.18 -5.55
C LYS A 110 -7.25 22.84 -4.96
N ALA A 111 -6.03 22.36 -5.23
CA ALA A 111 -5.52 21.13 -4.63
C ALA A 111 -5.45 21.24 -3.10
N PHE A 112 -4.94 22.37 -2.58
CA PHE A 112 -4.86 22.61 -1.14
C PHE A 112 -6.23 22.74 -0.50
N ASP A 113 -7.17 23.41 -1.15
CA ASP A 113 -8.56 23.50 -0.70
C ASP A 113 -9.24 22.12 -0.64
N ILE A 114 -9.01 21.25 -1.64
CA ILE A 114 -9.51 19.86 -1.62
C ILE A 114 -8.95 19.07 -0.44
N ILE A 115 -7.64 19.16 -0.19
CA ILE A 115 -6.98 18.49 0.94
C ILE A 115 -7.57 19.00 2.26
N GLN A 116 -7.64 20.32 2.44
CA GLN A 116 -8.17 20.94 3.66
C GLN A 116 -9.62 20.54 3.91
N LYS A 117 -10.47 20.57 2.86
CA LYS A 117 -11.87 20.14 2.97
C LYS A 117 -11.98 18.69 3.39
N ALA A 118 -11.22 17.79 2.79
CA ALA A 118 -11.24 16.37 3.13
C ALA A 118 -10.78 16.12 4.58
N GLU A 119 -9.70 16.75 5.02
CA GLU A 119 -9.15 16.59 6.37
C GLU A 119 -10.13 17.06 7.45
N ASN A 120 -10.86 18.13 7.18
CA ASN A 120 -11.84 18.74 8.08
C ASN A 120 -13.27 18.22 7.89
N ASP A 121 -13.49 17.27 6.98
CA ASP A 121 -14.82 16.69 6.76
C ASP A 121 -15.22 15.80 7.96
N ALA A 122 -16.21 16.29 8.71
CA ALA A 122 -16.78 15.60 9.87
C ALA A 122 -17.86 14.57 9.48
N SER A 123 -18.29 14.54 8.21
CA SER A 123 -19.29 13.60 7.72
C SER A 123 -18.70 12.22 7.37
N LEU A 124 -17.38 12.12 7.24
CA LEU A 124 -16.70 10.86 6.92
C LEU A 124 -16.98 9.80 7.99
N GLN A 125 -17.39 8.63 7.52
CA GLN A 125 -17.65 7.44 8.32
C GLN A 125 -16.61 6.35 7.99
N PRO A 126 -16.30 5.45 8.94
CA PRO A 126 -15.52 4.24 8.67
C PRO A 126 -16.26 3.35 7.66
N TYR A 127 -15.48 2.53 6.94
CA TYR A 127 -16.07 1.40 6.22
C TYR A 127 -16.44 0.27 7.16
N VAL A 128 -17.51 -0.45 6.81
CA VAL A 128 -18.04 -1.59 7.57
C VAL A 128 -17.44 -2.88 7.02
#